data_AF-A0A7C1WXF3-F1
#
_entry.id   AF-A0A7C1WXF3-F1
#
_cell.length_a   1.000
_cell.length_b   1.000
_cell.length_c   1.000
_cell.angle_alpha   90.00
_cell.angle_beta   90.00
_cell.angle_gamma   90.00
#
_symmetry.space_group_name_H-M   'P 1'
#
loop_
_entity.id
_entity.type
_entity.pdbx_description
1 polymer ?
#
loop_
_entity_poly.entity_id
_entity_poly.type
_entity_poly.pdbx_seq_one_letter_code
_entity_poly.pdbx_strand_id
1 'polypeptide(L)'
;MKKNSAGFIIAIDGPAGSGKSTTARLVAQRLGFFHLDTGAMYRAITLKIIEAGIRLTNRRQLQQLLDSTQLNLKWENDRLRVLLDKRDVTEAIRQPAVSALVSPVSAIRSVREKLVAEQRRLAAGRNVVCEGRDIGSVVFPHAQ
;
A
#
# COMPACT_ATOMS: atom_id res chain seq x y z
N MET A 1 -4.95 -5.15 -31.97
CA MET A 1 -4.87 -5.98 -30.74
C MET A 1 -3.71 -5.46 -29.90
N LYS A 2 -3.97 -4.76 -28.78
CA LYS A 2 -2.89 -4.32 -27.87
C LYS A 2 -2.45 -5.55 -27.06
N LYS A 3 -1.17 -5.94 -27.17
CA LYS A 3 -0.58 -6.97 -26.32
C LYS A 3 -0.81 -6.55 -24.86
N ASN A 4 -1.54 -7.37 -24.09
CA ASN A 4 -1.53 -7.30 -22.64
C ASN A 4 -0.13 -7.75 -22.18
N SER A 5 0.84 -6.85 -22.24
CA SER A 5 2.12 -7.07 -21.57
C SER A 5 1.87 -6.96 -20.08
N ALA A 6 2.03 -8.07 -19.36
CA ALA A 6 2.14 -8.03 -17.90
C ALA A 6 3.21 -6.98 -17.55
N GLY A 7 2.89 -6.06 -16.64
CA GLY A 7 3.81 -4.99 -16.28
C GLY A 7 5.03 -5.54 -15.54
N PHE A 8 6.18 -4.89 -15.71
CA PHE A 8 7.43 -5.24 -15.03
C PHE A 8 7.37 -4.85 -13.55
N ILE A 9 7.72 -5.75 -12.63
CA ILE A 9 7.64 -5.48 -11.18
C ILE A 9 9.02 -5.62 -10.54
N ILE A 10 9.51 -4.54 -9.95
CA ILE A 10 10.68 -4.52 -9.06
C ILE A 10 10.18 -4.56 -7.62
N ALA A 11 10.57 -5.58 -6.86
CA ALA A 11 10.27 -5.67 -5.44
C ALA A 11 11.46 -5.16 -4.61
N ILE A 12 11.19 -4.27 -3.65
CA ILE A 12 12.18 -3.78 -2.68
C ILE A 12 11.69 -4.14 -1.27
N ASP A 13 12.26 -5.20 -0.71
CA ASP A 13 11.96 -5.67 0.63
C ASP A 13 13.03 -5.23 1.63
N GLY A 14 12.61 -4.83 2.82
CA GLY A 14 13.53 -4.47 3.88
C GLY A 14 12.83 -4.01 5.16
N PRO A 15 13.56 -3.95 6.29
CA PRO A 15 13.00 -3.48 7.53
C PRO A 15 12.67 -1.99 7.49
N ALA A 16 11.80 -1.53 8.40
CA ALA A 16 11.56 -0.11 8.58
C ALA A 16 12.88 0.63 8.90
N GLY A 17 13.06 1.82 8.34
CA GLY A 17 14.28 2.63 8.55
C GLY A 17 15.48 2.26 7.66
N SER A 18 15.39 1.22 6.82
CA SER A 18 16.49 0.80 5.92
C SER A 18 16.74 1.70 4.71
N GLY A 19 15.98 2.79 4.54
CA GLY A 19 16.06 3.65 3.36
C GLY A 19 15.28 3.16 2.14
N LYS A 20 14.60 2.01 2.22
CA LYS A 20 13.72 1.42 1.17
C LYS A 20 12.84 2.43 0.44
N SER A 21 12.12 3.30 1.16
CA SER A 21 11.19 4.26 0.54
C SER A 21 11.90 5.31 -0.30
N THR A 22 13.10 5.71 0.11
CA THR A 22 13.94 6.62 -0.67
C THR A 22 14.47 5.91 -1.91
N THR A 23 15.03 4.71 -1.76
CA THR A 23 15.56 3.91 -2.88
C THR A 23 14.47 3.59 -3.89
N ALA A 24 13.32 3.07 -3.46
CA ALA A 24 12.20 2.71 -4.32
C ALA A 24 11.67 3.90 -5.11
N ARG A 25 11.53 5.06 -4.46
CA ARG A 25 11.13 6.30 -5.14
C ARG A 25 12.14 6.72 -6.19
N LEU A 26 13.43 6.72 -5.88
CA LEU A 26 14.48 7.14 -6.82
C LEU A 26 14.60 6.18 -8.01
N VAL A 27 14.49 4.87 -7.77
CA VAL A 27 14.48 3.85 -8.83
C VAL A 27 13.25 4.05 -9.72
N ALA A 28 12.07 4.23 -9.14
CA ALA A 28 10.84 4.46 -9.90
C ALA A 28 10.93 5.72 -10.77
N GLN A 29 11.43 6.82 -10.22
CA GLN A 29 11.64 8.07 -10.97
C GLN A 29 12.63 7.87 -12.12
N ARG A 30 13.76 7.21 -11.87
CA ARG A 30 14.78 6.99 -12.90
C ARG A 30 14.30 6.09 -14.04
N LEU A 31 13.41 5.15 -13.76
CA LEU A 31 12.87 4.20 -14.74
C LEU A 31 11.53 4.64 -15.35
N GLY A 32 10.90 5.70 -14.83
CA GLY A 32 9.54 6.09 -15.21
C GLY A 32 8.48 5.07 -14.78
N PHE A 33 8.74 4.31 -13.71
CA PHE A 33 7.84 3.27 -13.20
C PHE A 33 6.91 3.85 -12.14
N PHE A 34 5.76 3.22 -11.94
CA PHE A 34 4.84 3.57 -10.87
C PHE A 34 5.41 3.10 -9.52
N HIS A 35 5.60 4.01 -8.57
CA HIS A 35 6.05 3.64 -7.23
C HIS A 35 4.85 3.24 -6.36
N LEU A 36 4.85 2.00 -5.87
CA LEU A 36 3.81 1.43 -5.01
C LEU A 36 4.36 1.31 -3.57
N ASP A 37 4.06 2.31 -2.75
CA ASP A 37 4.38 2.32 -1.32
C ASP A 37 3.30 1.54 -0.54
N THR A 38 3.59 0.27 -0.22
CA THR A 38 2.63 -0.55 0.55
C THR A 38 2.49 -0.07 2.00
N GLY A 39 3.52 0.57 2.56
CA GLY A 39 3.48 1.10 3.92
C GLY A 39 2.42 2.20 4.08
N ALA A 40 2.35 3.10 3.10
CA ALA A 40 1.30 4.12 3.02
C ALA A 40 -0.10 3.49 2.95
N MET A 41 -0.26 2.37 2.23
CA MET A 41 -1.54 1.66 2.14
C MET A 41 -2.00 1.08 3.48
N TYR A 42 -1.10 0.39 4.21
CA TYR A 42 -1.41 -0.11 5.56
C TYR A 42 -1.76 1.02 6.54
N ARG A 43 -1.06 2.16 6.45
CA ARG A 43 -1.36 3.33 7.27
C ARG A 43 -2.72 3.96 6.94
N ALA A 44 -3.13 3.97 5.67
CA ALA A 44 -4.46 4.45 5.27
C ALA A 44 -5.59 3.58 5.85
N ILE A 45 -5.44 2.25 5.80
CA ILE A 45 -6.42 1.34 6.44
C ILE A 45 -6.43 1.54 7.95
N THR A 46 -5.26 1.69 8.57
CA THR A 46 -5.14 1.96 10.00
C THR A 46 -5.86 3.25 10.40
N LEU A 47 -5.67 4.33 9.64
CA LEU A 47 -6.37 5.59 9.83
C LEU A 47 -7.89 5.39 9.76
N LYS A 48 -8.39 4.66 8.76
CA LYS A 48 -9.83 4.39 8.61
C LYS A 48 -10.41 3.64 9.81
N ILE A 49 -9.68 2.66 10.34
CA ILE A 49 -10.08 1.89 11.52
C ILE A 49 -10.16 2.80 12.76
N ILE A 50 -9.17 3.69 12.93
CA ILE A 50 -9.14 4.67 14.03
C ILE A 50 -10.33 5.63 13.93
N GLU A 51 -10.55 6.23 12.75
CA GLU A 51 -11.65 7.18 12.51
C GLU A 51 -13.03 6.53 12.71
N ALA A 52 -13.16 5.24 12.40
CA ALA A 52 -14.39 4.47 12.62
C ALA A 52 -14.58 4.00 14.08
N GLY A 53 -13.58 4.17 14.96
CA GLY A 53 -13.65 3.70 16.35
C GLY A 53 -13.77 2.18 16.50
N ILE A 54 -13.33 1.41 15.49
CA ILE A 54 -13.49 -0.05 15.47
C ILE A 54 -12.37 -0.72 16.26
N ARG A 55 -12.74 -1.56 17.23
CA ARG A 55 -11.77 -2.40 17.95
C ARG A 55 -11.21 -3.48 17.03
N LEU A 56 -9.90 -3.71 17.08
CA LEU A 56 -9.21 -4.71 16.25
C LEU A 56 -9.71 -6.16 16.47
N THR A 57 -10.37 -6.41 17.61
CA THR A 57 -10.98 -7.71 17.93
C THR A 57 -12.34 -7.92 17.26
N ASN A 58 -12.99 -6.85 16.78
CA ASN A 58 -14.31 -6.95 16.13
C ASN A 58 -14.17 -7.30 14.64
N ARG A 59 -13.97 -8.59 14.37
CA ARG A 59 -13.75 -9.12 13.02
C ARG A 59 -14.86 -8.75 12.02
N ARG A 60 -16.12 -8.76 12.46
CA ARG A 60 -17.27 -8.45 11.60
C ARG A 60 -17.25 -7.00 11.13
N GLN A 61 -17.08 -6.05 12.05
CA GLN A 61 -17.01 -4.63 11.71
C GLN A 61 -15.77 -4.31 10.88
N LEU A 62 -14.62 -4.93 11.18
CA LEU A 62 -13.43 -4.80 10.36
C LEU A 62 -13.66 -5.27 8.93
N GLN A 63 -14.29 -6.43 8.73
CA GLN A 63 -14.57 -6.94 7.39
C GLN A 63 -15.48 -5.98 6.60
N GLN A 64 -16.58 -5.53 7.21
CA GLN A 64 -17.49 -4.56 6.58
C GLN A 64 -16.80 -3.24 6.22
N LEU A 65 -15.89 -2.77 7.08
CA LEU A 65 -15.08 -1.59 6.78
C LEU A 65 -14.15 -1.85 5.60
N LEU A 66 -13.45 -2.99 5.55
CA LEU A 66 -12.55 -3.33 4.46
C LEU A 66 -13.28 -3.47 3.11
N ASP A 67 -14.44 -4.11 3.10
CA ASP A 67 -15.25 -4.34 1.89
C ASP A 67 -15.73 -3.01 1.28
N SER A 68 -16.05 -2.04 2.12
CA SER A 68 -16.48 -0.70 1.70
C SER A 68 -15.32 0.26 1.44
N THR A 69 -14.06 -0.16 1.63
CA THR A 69 -12.90 0.73 1.48
C THR A 69 -12.37 0.76 0.05
N GLN A 70 -12.23 1.98 -0.48
CA GLN A 70 -11.53 2.27 -1.72
C GLN A 70 -10.21 2.96 -1.43
N LEU A 71 -9.12 2.41 -1.99
CA LEU A 71 -7.78 2.95 -1.81
C LEU A 71 -7.14 3.23 -3.18
N ASN A 72 -6.51 4.39 -3.31
CA ASN A 72 -5.77 4.74 -4.51
C ASN A 72 -4.50 5.51 -4.17
N LEU A 73 -3.48 5.32 -4.99
CA LEU A 73 -2.21 6.03 -4.91
C LEU A 73 -2.02 6.82 -6.20
N LYS A 74 -1.70 8.11 -6.08
CA LYS A 74 -1.38 8.99 -7.21
C LYS A 74 -0.03 9.63 -6.98
N TRP A 75 0.74 9.78 -8.05
CA TRP A 75 1.98 10.56 -8.01
C TRP A 75 1.75 11.85 -8.78
N GLU A 76 1.89 12.98 -8.09
CA GLU A 76 1.73 14.33 -8.65
C GLU A 76 2.94 15.16 -8.19
N ASN A 77 3.68 15.75 -9.14
CA ASN A 77 4.87 16.57 -8.86
C ASN A 77 5.85 15.89 -7.88
N ASP A 78 6.19 14.62 -8.16
CA ASP A 78 7.08 13.79 -7.33
C ASP A 78 6.62 13.52 -5.88
N ARG A 79 5.36 13.82 -5.57
CA ARG A 79 4.74 13.53 -4.28
C ARG A 79 3.69 12.44 -4.41
N LEU A 80 3.76 11.50 -3.48
CA LEU A 80 2.72 10.49 -3.31
C LEU A 80 1.49 11.14 -2.67
N ARG A 81 0.34 10.99 -3.31
CA ARG A 81 -0.98 11.25 -2.76
C ARG A 81 -1.69 9.94 -2.46
N VAL A 82 -2.17 9.82 -1.23
CA VAL A 82 -2.91 8.65 -0.75
C VAL A 82 -4.38 9.04 -0.64
N LEU A 83 -5.22 8.41 -1.46
CA LEU A 83 -6.65 8.66 -1.47
C LEU A 83 -7.37 7.49 -0.80
N LEU A 84 -8.09 7.78 0.28
CA LEU A 84 -8.93 6.86 1.03
C LEU A 84 -10.39 7.28 0.85
N ASP A 85 -11.20 6.44 0.22
CA ASP A 85 -12.59 6.74 -0.14
C ASP A 85 -12.73 8.11 -0.85
N LYS A 86 -11.81 8.36 -1.80
CA LYS A 86 -11.66 9.61 -2.57
C LYS A 86 -11.18 10.84 -1.77
N ARG A 87 -10.97 10.74 -0.46
CA ARG A 87 -10.38 11.80 0.38
C ARG A 87 -8.87 11.68 0.41
N ASP A 88 -8.16 12.80 0.23
CA ASP A 88 -6.71 12.85 0.42
C ASP A 88 -6.38 12.72 1.92
N VAL A 89 -5.63 11.67 2.26
CA VAL A 89 -5.20 11.36 3.62
C VAL A 89 -3.67 11.35 3.77
N THR A 90 -2.95 11.91 2.79
CA THR A 90 -1.48 11.83 2.68
C THR A 90 -0.74 12.27 3.96
N GLU A 91 -1.22 13.34 4.59
CA GLU A 91 -0.64 13.82 5.86
C GLU A 91 -1.22 13.08 7.08
N ALA A 92 -2.51 12.77 7.05
CA ALA A 92 -3.19 12.09 8.15
C ALA A 92 -2.59 10.72 8.46
N ILE A 93 -2.13 9.98 7.44
CA ILE A 93 -1.49 8.66 7.62
C ILE A 93 -0.12 8.71 8.33
N ARG A 94 0.45 9.91 8.51
CA ARG A 94 1.73 10.14 9.22
C ARG A 94 1.55 10.45 10.69
N GLN A 95 0.31 10.62 11.16
CA GLN A 95 0.04 10.96 12.55
C GLN A 95 0.57 9.89 13.53
N PRO A 96 0.99 10.29 14.74
CA PRO A 96 1.52 9.35 15.75
C PRO A 96 0.58 8.19 16.07
N ALA A 97 -0.72 8.45 16.17
CA ALA A 97 -1.74 7.44 16.44
C ALA A 97 -1.75 6.32 15.37
N VAL A 98 -1.59 6.69 14.09
CA VAL A 98 -1.50 5.73 12.99
C VAL A 98 -0.21 4.92 13.08
N SER A 99 0.92 5.57 13.37
CA SER A 99 2.21 4.89 13.53
C SER A 99 2.21 3.89 14.69
N ALA A 100 1.51 4.19 15.78
CA ALA A 100 1.39 3.30 16.94
C ALA A 100 0.54 2.05 16.62
N LEU A 101 -0.45 2.16 15.73
CA LEU A 101 -1.43 1.10 15.48
C LEU A 101 -1.19 0.32 14.17
N VAL A 102 -0.35 0.81 13.26
CA VAL A 102 -0.16 0.16 11.94
C VAL A 102 0.45 -1.24 12.04
N SER A 103 1.32 -1.49 13.03
CA SER A 103 1.93 -2.80 13.24
C SER A 103 0.90 -3.88 13.63
N PRO A 104 0.08 -3.69 14.69
CA PRO A 104 -0.96 -4.67 15.00
C PRO A 104 -2.03 -4.77 13.90
N VAL A 105 -2.34 -3.68 13.18
CA VAL A 105 -3.28 -3.73 12.04
C VAL A 105 -2.74 -4.55 10.87
N SER A 106 -1.44 -4.42 10.54
CA SER A 106 -0.84 -5.17 9.44
C SER A 106 -0.69 -6.66 9.72
N ALA A 107 -0.73 -7.08 10.99
CA ALA A 107 -0.79 -8.49 11.39
C ALA A 107 -2.18 -9.13 11.18
N ILE A 108 -3.24 -8.34 10.98
CA ILE A 108 -4.60 -8.86 10.78
C ILE A 108 -4.71 -9.47 9.39
N ARG A 109 -5.08 -10.76 9.34
CA ARG A 109 -5.19 -11.53 8.09
C ARG A 109 -6.08 -10.87 7.03
N SER A 110 -7.30 -10.46 7.39
CA SER A 110 -8.24 -9.84 6.44
C SER A 110 -7.71 -8.51 5.87
N VAL A 111 -6.96 -7.75 6.67
CA VAL A 111 -6.29 -6.53 6.21
C VAL A 111 -5.21 -6.85 5.18
N ARG A 112 -4.38 -7.87 5.45
CA ARG A 112 -3.35 -8.33 4.51
C ARG A 112 -3.96 -8.79 3.19
N GLU A 113 -5.00 -9.63 3.24
CA GLU A 113 -5.67 -10.17 2.06
C GLU A 113 -6.26 -9.05 1.20
N LYS A 114 -6.98 -8.09 1.80
CA LYS A 114 -7.50 -6.90 1.11
C LYS A 114 -6.39 -6.09 0.47
N LEU A 115 -5.30 -5.81 1.20
CA LEU A 115 -4.22 -4.97 0.69
C LEU A 115 -3.40 -5.65 -0.41
N VAL A 116 -3.17 -6.96 -0.35
CA VAL A 116 -2.54 -7.71 -1.45
C VAL A 116 -3.39 -7.62 -2.71
N ALA A 117 -4.71 -7.75 -2.61
CA ALA A 117 -5.61 -7.58 -3.74
C ALA A 117 -5.52 -6.16 -4.34
N GLU A 118 -5.53 -5.13 -3.49
CA GLU A 118 -5.37 -3.73 -3.94
C GLU A 118 -4.00 -3.46 -4.56
N GLN A 119 -2.92 -4.01 -4.02
CA GLN A 119 -1.56 -3.87 -4.56
C GLN A 119 -1.48 -4.46 -5.98
N ARG A 120 -2.01 -5.67 -6.17
CA ARG A 120 -2.09 -6.31 -7.48
C ARG A 120 -2.97 -5.53 -8.46
N ARG A 121 -4.10 -5.00 -7.99
CA ARG A 121 -4.98 -4.14 -8.81
C ARG A 121 -4.27 -2.86 -9.25
N LEU A 122 -3.53 -2.20 -8.35
CA LEU A 122 -2.77 -0.98 -8.67
C LEU A 122 -1.57 -1.23 -9.59
N ALA A 123 -1.01 -2.44 -9.56
CA ALA A 123 0.10 -2.84 -10.42
C ALA A 123 -0.33 -3.36 -11.80
N ALA A 124 -1.59 -3.77 -11.96
CA ALA A 124 -2.09 -4.37 -13.20
C ALA A 124 -1.82 -3.49 -14.43
N GLY A 125 -1.11 -4.06 -15.42
CA GLY A 125 -0.77 -3.40 -16.68
C GLY A 125 0.25 -2.26 -16.58
N ARG A 126 1.01 -2.16 -15.47
CA ARG A 126 1.98 -1.08 -15.24
C ARG A 126 3.35 -1.64 -14.87
N ASN A 127 4.39 -0.94 -15.29
CA ASN A 127 5.71 -1.15 -14.69
C ASN A 127 5.72 -0.52 -13.30
N VAL A 128 6.11 -1.28 -12.28
CA VAL A 128 5.98 -0.91 -10.87
C VAL A 128 7.28 -1.15 -10.13
N VAL A 129 7.63 -0.21 -9.27
CA VAL A 129 8.56 -0.44 -8.16
C VAL A 129 7.73 -0.53 -6.90
N CYS A 130 7.65 -1.70 -6.29
CA CYS A 130 6.84 -1.95 -5.10
C CYS A 130 7.74 -2.16 -3.89
N GLU A 131 7.49 -1.44 -2.80
CA GLU A 131 8.28 -1.57 -1.58
C GLU A 131 7.48 -2.10 -0.39
N GLY A 132 8.13 -2.87 0.48
CA GLY A 132 7.49 -3.47 1.65
C GLY A 132 8.41 -4.40 2.45
N ARG A 133 7.82 -5.45 3.03
CA ARG A 133 8.55 -6.48 3.80
C ARG A 133 8.53 -7.86 3.14
N ASP A 134 7.41 -8.19 2.50
CA ASP A 134 7.15 -9.51 1.88
C ASP A 134 6.66 -9.35 0.43
N ILE A 135 7.17 -8.35 -0.30
CA ILE A 135 6.73 -8.04 -1.66
C ILE A 135 7.12 -9.17 -2.62
N GLY A 136 8.39 -9.56 -2.64
CA GLY A 136 8.89 -10.59 -3.54
C GLY A 136 8.49 -12.02 -3.15
N SER A 137 8.04 -12.24 -1.91
CA SER A 137 7.66 -13.57 -1.42
C SER A 137 6.15 -13.81 -1.42
N VAL A 138 5.33 -12.78 -1.18
CA VAL A 138 3.88 -12.92 -0.99
C VAL A 138 3.08 -12.12 -2.03
N VAL A 139 3.43 -10.85 -2.23
CA VAL A 139 2.61 -9.96 -3.07
C VAL A 139 2.82 -10.25 -4.55
N PHE A 140 4.08 -10.25 -4.99
CA PHE A 140 4.54 -10.46 -6.35
C PHE A 140 5.68 -11.49 -6.40
N PRO A 141 5.37 -12.80 -6.28
CA PRO A 141 6.39 -13.87 -6.32
C PRO A 141 7.20 -13.97 -7.61
N HIS A 142 6.74 -13.30 -8.68
CA HIS A 142 7.38 -13.26 -9.98
C HIS A 142 8.02 -11.90 -10.29
N ALA A 143 8.24 -11.06 -9.26
CA ALA A 143 9.02 -9.84 -9.40
C ALA A 143 10.46 -10.17 -9.83
N GLN A 144 11.09 -9.24 -10.54
CA GLN A 144 12.39 -9.40 -11.19
C GLN A 144 13.46 -8.51 -10.56
#